data_AF-A0AAV2IRQ0-F1
#
_entry.id   AF-A0AAV2IRQ0-F1
#
_cell.length_a   1.000
_cell.length_b   1.000
_cell.length_c   1.000
_cell.angle_alpha   90.00
_cell.angle_beta   90.00
_cell.angle_gamma   90.00
#
_symmetry.space_group_name_H-M   'P 1'
#
loop_
_entity.id
_entity.type
_entity.pdbx_description
1 polymer ?
#
loop_
_entity_poly.entity_id
_entity_poly.type
_entity_poly.pdbx_seq_one_letter_code
_entity_poly.pdbx_strand_id
1 'polypeptide(L)'
;MSKSEASDKSRINLTDTPEQIREKVKKSVTDLTSEVTYDPVNRPGVSNLIGMHMALTDSFVEDIVEESYLLAEDTNLYKQRLADIIIAKLSPIRAEILKLNTDKGYLLNVLQSG
;
A
#
# COMPACT_ATOMS: atom_id res chain seq x y z
N MET A 1 11.35 -3.68 -0.27
CA MET A 1 10.40 -4.52 -1.05
C MET A 1 11.13 -5.06 -2.27
N SER A 2 11.12 -6.38 -2.50
CA SER A 2 11.71 -6.96 -3.71
C SER A 2 10.71 -7.91 -4.38
N LYS A 3 10.65 -7.82 -5.71
CA LYS A 3 9.78 -8.67 -6.55
C LYS A 3 10.18 -10.15 -6.45
N SER A 4 11.45 -10.43 -6.21
CA SER A 4 11.98 -11.80 -6.16
C SER A 4 11.90 -12.45 -4.78
N GLU A 5 11.40 -11.75 -3.76
CA GLU A 5 11.23 -12.34 -2.43
C GLU A 5 10.23 -13.50 -2.47
N ALA A 6 10.59 -14.60 -1.82
CA ALA A 6 9.74 -15.79 -1.78
C ALA A 6 8.42 -15.54 -1.03
N SER A 7 8.46 -14.69 0.00
CA SER A 7 7.26 -14.34 0.77
C SER A 7 6.42 -13.30 0.02
N ASP A 8 5.24 -13.71 -0.45
CA ASP A 8 4.29 -12.81 -1.11
C ASP A 8 3.77 -11.69 -0.18
N LYS A 9 3.84 -11.90 1.15
CA LYS A 9 3.45 -10.91 2.16
C LYS A 9 4.42 -9.74 2.27
N SER A 10 5.60 -9.83 1.66
CA SER A 10 6.63 -8.78 1.69
C SER A 10 6.37 -7.62 0.71
N ARG A 11 5.32 -7.73 -0.13
CA ARG A 11 5.01 -6.77 -1.20
C ARG A 11 3.52 -6.68 -1.46
N ILE A 12 3.11 -5.54 -1.99
CA ILE A 12 1.78 -5.32 -2.56
C ILE A 12 1.92 -5.29 -4.08
N ASN A 13 1.25 -6.19 -4.78
CA ASN A 13 1.25 -6.21 -6.24
C ASN A 13 0.12 -5.33 -6.78
N LEU A 14 0.32 -4.71 -7.95
CA LEU A 14 -0.72 -3.91 -8.63
C LEU A 14 -1.96 -4.72 -8.99
N THR A 15 -1.85 -6.05 -9.04
CA THR A 15 -2.92 -6.99 -9.35
C THR A 15 -3.56 -7.62 -8.12
N ASP A 16 -3.05 -7.35 -6.91
CA ASP A 16 -3.60 -7.90 -5.68
C ASP A 16 -5.07 -7.46 -5.53
N THR A 17 -5.92 -8.37 -5.04
CA THR A 17 -7.31 -8.03 -4.71
C THR A 17 -7.38 -7.16 -3.46
N PRO A 18 -8.49 -6.44 -3.24
CA PRO A 18 -8.67 -5.67 -2.01
C PRO A 18 -8.45 -6.49 -0.73
N GLU A 19 -8.92 -7.74 -0.71
CA GLU A 19 -8.78 -8.66 0.42
C GLU A 19 -7.31 -9.01 0.66
N GLN A 20 -6.55 -9.28 -0.41
CA GLN A 20 -5.11 -9.56 -0.32
C GLN A 20 -4.35 -8.34 0.21
N ILE A 21 -4.66 -7.14 -0.27
CA ILE A 21 -4.04 -5.90 0.21
C ILE A 21 -4.32 -5.72 1.70
N ARG A 22 -5.58 -5.86 2.13
CA ARG A 22 -5.96 -5.77 3.56
C ARG A 22 -5.21 -6.78 4.41
N GLU A 23 -5.13 -8.04 3.97
CA GLU A 23 -4.42 -9.07 4.73
C GLU A 23 -2.93 -8.75 4.86
N LYS A 24 -2.29 -8.32 3.77
CA LYS A 24 -0.85 -8.00 3.74
C LYS A 24 -0.53 -6.79 4.62
N VAL A 25 -1.30 -5.71 4.52
CA VAL A 25 -1.12 -4.52 5.34
C VAL A 25 -1.39 -4.84 6.80
N LYS A 26 -2.45 -5.60 7.11
CA LYS A 26 -2.76 -6.05 8.48
C LYS A 26 -1.62 -6.88 9.10
N LYS A 27 -0.99 -7.75 8.30
CA LYS A 27 0.13 -8.61 8.74
C LYS A 27 1.50 -7.92 8.68
N SER A 28 1.56 -6.66 8.27
CA SER A 28 2.82 -5.91 8.25
C SER A 28 3.43 -5.83 9.65
N VAL A 29 4.74 -6.03 9.73
CA VAL A 29 5.47 -6.01 11.00
C VAL A 29 5.62 -4.56 11.46
N THR A 30 5.22 -4.30 12.70
CA THR A 30 5.43 -3.03 13.42
C THR A 30 6.10 -3.34 14.77
N ASP A 31 6.26 -2.32 15.60
CA ASP A 31 6.71 -2.45 16.99
C ASP A 31 5.52 -2.67 17.96
N LEU A 32 5.82 -2.64 19.26
CA LEU A 32 4.85 -2.82 20.36
C LEU A 32 4.20 -1.50 20.81
N THR A 33 4.55 -0.36 20.20
CA THR A 33 4.00 0.94 20.55
C THR A 33 2.72 1.20 19.77
N SER A 34 1.64 1.50 20.47
CA SER A 34 0.33 1.71 19.83
C SER A 34 0.24 2.99 19.03
N GLU A 35 0.98 4.03 19.41
CA GLU A 35 0.92 5.34 18.74
C GLU A 35 1.48 5.28 17.32
N VAL A 36 0.91 6.08 16.41
CA VAL A 36 1.40 6.25 15.04
C VAL A 36 2.37 7.43 15.02
N THR A 37 3.68 7.15 15.05
CA THR A 37 4.71 8.19 14.95
C THR A 37 5.74 7.85 13.89
N TYR A 38 6.42 8.88 13.38
CA TYR A 38 7.44 8.74 12.35
C TYR A 38 8.84 8.78 12.96
N ASP A 39 9.51 7.63 12.94
CA ASP A 39 10.92 7.48 13.33
C ASP A 39 11.53 6.35 12.50
N PRO A 40 12.16 6.65 11.35
CA PRO A 40 12.71 5.63 10.46
C PRO A 40 13.83 4.79 11.08
N VAL A 41 14.48 5.30 12.13
CA VAL A 41 15.61 4.64 12.78
C VAL A 41 15.12 3.65 13.84
N ASN A 42 14.24 4.09 14.74
CA ASN A 42 13.78 3.27 15.86
C ASN A 42 12.45 2.55 15.57
N ARG A 43 11.62 3.08 14.64
CA ARG A 43 10.31 2.54 14.25
C ARG A 43 10.19 2.36 12.73
N PRO A 44 11.10 1.58 12.10
CA PRO A 44 11.14 1.46 10.63
C PRO A 44 9.85 0.88 10.03
N GLY A 45 9.16 -0.03 10.75
CA GLY A 45 7.90 -0.62 10.30
C GLY A 45 6.78 0.41 10.16
N VAL A 46 6.52 1.18 11.23
CA VAL A 46 5.49 2.22 11.23
C VAL A 46 5.85 3.35 10.26
N SER A 47 7.12 3.76 10.24
CA SER A 47 7.61 4.79 9.32
C SER A 47 7.48 4.40 7.85
N ASN A 48 7.65 3.11 7.53
CA ASN A 48 7.39 2.60 6.18
C ASN A 48 5.89 2.66 5.82
N LEU A 49 4.98 2.41 6.77
CA LEU A 49 3.53 2.59 6.54
C LEU A 49 3.19 4.06 6.28
N ILE A 50 3.74 4.99 7.05
CA ILE A 50 3.58 6.44 6.85
C ILE A 50 4.18 6.88 5.51
N GLY A 51 5.35 6.37 5.13
CA GLY A 51 5.96 6.65 3.83
C GLY A 51 5.10 6.20 2.65
N MET A 52 4.44 5.03 2.76
CA MET A 52 3.47 4.58 1.76
C MET A 52 2.24 5.48 1.72
N HIS A 53 1.73 5.92 2.87
CA HIS A 53 0.60 6.85 2.95
C HIS A 53 0.94 8.16 2.21
N MET A 54 2.05 8.81 2.58
CA MET A 54 2.58 10.02 1.92
C MET A 54 2.66 9.85 0.40
N ALA A 55 3.24 8.74 -0.08
CA ALA A 55 3.42 8.51 -1.51
C ALA A 55 2.09 8.31 -2.29
N LEU A 56 1.00 7.98 -1.61
CA LEU A 56 -0.30 7.72 -2.22
C LEU A 56 -1.24 8.93 -2.15
N THR A 57 -1.09 9.78 -1.14
CA THR A 57 -1.96 10.93 -0.89
C THR A 57 -1.30 12.29 -1.13
N ASP A 58 0.02 12.31 -1.38
CA ASP A 58 0.83 13.53 -1.47
C ASP A 58 0.76 14.39 -0.18
N SER A 59 0.49 13.76 0.97
CA SER A 59 0.40 14.41 2.29
C SER A 59 1.74 14.44 3.01
N PHE A 60 1.95 15.39 3.92
CA PHE A 60 3.16 15.44 4.73
C PHE A 60 3.09 14.48 5.92
N VAL A 61 4.26 14.10 6.45
CA VAL A 61 4.38 13.18 7.58
C VAL A 61 3.67 13.74 8.81
N GLU A 62 3.84 15.03 9.04
CA GLU A 62 3.26 15.77 10.16
C GLU A 62 1.74 15.70 10.13
N ASP A 63 1.13 15.92 8.97
CA ASP A 63 -0.32 15.87 8.78
C ASP A 63 -0.87 14.47 9.08
N ILE A 64 -0.18 13.43 8.60
CA ILE A 64 -0.60 12.02 8.79
C ILE A 64 -0.56 11.63 10.27
N VAL A 65 0.51 12.04 10.97
CA VAL A 65 0.69 11.77 12.40
C VAL A 65 -0.33 12.55 13.23
N GLU A 66 -0.55 13.82 12.91
CA GLU A 66 -1.57 14.65 13.57
C GLU A 66 -2.97 14.08 13.35
N GLU A 67 -3.32 13.69 12.14
CA GLU A 67 -4.61 13.07 11.84
C GLU A 67 -4.81 11.77 12.62
N SER A 68 -3.81 10.89 12.66
CA SER A 68 -3.87 9.67 13.47
C SER A 68 -4.04 9.96 14.96
N TYR A 69 -3.40 11.02 15.48
CA TYR A 69 -3.59 11.45 16.86
C TYR A 69 -5.02 11.95 17.11
N LEU A 70 -5.56 12.81 16.24
CA LEU A 70 -6.92 13.35 16.34
C LEU A 70 -8.00 12.27 16.25
N LEU A 71 -7.75 11.24 15.46
CA LEU A 71 -8.63 10.07 15.31
C LEU A 71 -8.47 9.05 16.45
N ALA A 72 -7.53 9.27 17.38
CA ALA A 72 -7.16 8.33 18.44
C ALA A 72 -6.84 6.92 17.87
N GLU A 73 -6.16 6.88 16.72
CA GLU A 73 -5.81 5.63 16.06
C GLU A 73 -4.63 4.95 16.75
N ASP A 74 -4.78 3.64 16.98
CA ASP A 74 -3.62 2.78 17.20
C ASP A 74 -3.03 2.29 15.86
N THR A 75 -1.85 1.68 15.91
CA THR A 75 -1.17 1.13 14.72
C THR A 75 -2.02 0.10 13.96
N ASN A 76 -2.97 -0.58 14.60
CA ASN A 76 -3.83 -1.56 13.94
C ASN A 76 -4.98 -0.90 13.17
N LEU A 77 -5.62 0.12 13.75
CA LEU A 77 -6.61 0.95 13.05
C LEU A 77 -5.96 1.71 11.90
N TYR A 78 -4.77 2.27 12.12
CA TYR A 78 -3.99 2.94 11.07
C TYR A 78 -3.67 2.01 9.89
N LYS A 79 -3.27 0.75 10.15
CA LYS A 79 -3.08 -0.26 9.09
C LYS A 79 -4.35 -0.50 8.27
N GLN A 80 -5.53 -0.48 8.89
CA GLN A 80 -6.79 -0.66 8.16
C GLN A 80 -7.08 0.54 7.27
N ARG A 81 -6.95 1.76 7.81
CA ARG A 81 -7.09 3.01 7.06
C ARG A 81 -6.15 3.06 5.85
N LEU A 82 -4.87 2.75 6.07
CA LEU A 82 -3.88 2.69 5.00
C LEU A 82 -4.21 1.63 3.94
N ALA A 83 -4.71 0.46 4.35
CA ALA A 83 -5.13 -0.57 3.40
C ALA A 83 -6.24 -0.05 2.48
N ASP A 84 -7.23 0.67 3.02
CA ASP A 84 -8.32 1.23 2.22
C ASP A 84 -7.82 2.34 1.26
N ILE A 85 -6.85 3.16 1.68
CA ILE A 85 -6.18 4.15 0.80
C ILE A 85 -5.47 3.46 -0.36
N ILE A 86 -4.69 2.40 -0.08
CA ILE A 86 -3.99 1.62 -1.10
C ILE A 86 -4.99 1.00 -2.07
N ILE A 87 -6.08 0.41 -1.57
CA ILE A 87 -7.13 -0.18 -2.39
C ILE A 87 -7.75 0.87 -3.31
N ALA A 88 -8.11 2.05 -2.76
CA ALA A 88 -8.72 3.11 -3.54
C ALA A 88 -7.81 3.56 -4.70
N LYS A 89 -6.51 3.68 -4.46
CA LYS A 89 -5.53 4.08 -5.49
C LYS A 89 -5.24 2.99 -6.51
N LEU A 90 -5.15 1.72 -6.09
CA LEU A 90 -4.78 0.62 -6.99
C LEU A 90 -5.97 0.02 -7.75
N SER A 91 -7.20 0.13 -7.25
CA SER A 91 -8.40 -0.42 -7.91
C SER A 91 -8.58 -0.03 -9.38
N PRO A 92 -8.48 1.26 -9.78
CA PRO A 92 -8.61 1.62 -11.19
C PRO A 92 -7.48 1.06 -12.05
N ILE A 93 -6.25 1.01 -11.53
CA ILE A 93 -5.08 0.46 -12.23
C ILE A 93 -5.27 -1.04 -12.45
N ARG A 94 -5.68 -1.77 -11.40
CA ARG A 94 -5.99 -3.20 -11.46
C ARG A 94 -7.08 -3.48 -12.50
N ALA A 95 -8.13 -2.67 -12.53
CA ALA A 95 -9.22 -2.84 -13.50
C ALA A 95 -8.73 -2.71 -14.94
N GLU A 96 -7.90 -1.70 -15.24
CA GLU A 96 -7.36 -1.52 -16.59
C GLU A 96 -6.38 -2.64 -16.95
N ILE A 97 -5.52 -3.09 -16.02
CA ILE A 97 -4.64 -4.25 -16.25
C ILE A 97 -5.47 -5.50 -16.61
N LEU A 98 -6.54 -5.78 -15.87
CA LEU A 98 -7.39 -6.95 -16.13
C LEU A 98 -8.10 -6.85 -17.48
N LYS A 99 -8.61 -5.66 -17.82
CA LYS A 99 -9.24 -5.40 -19.12
C LYS A 99 -8.25 -5.62 -20.26
N LEU A 100 -7.06 -5.00 -20.21
CA LEU A 100 -6.04 -5.13 -21.25
C LEU A 100 -5.52 -6.56 -21.40
N ASN A 101 -5.41 -7.32 -20.31
CA ASN A 101 -5.01 -8.72 -20.35
C ASN A 101 -6.00 -9.62 -21.11
N THR A 102 -7.26 -9.21 -21.25
CA THR A 102 -8.24 -9.94 -22.06
C THR A 102 -8.10 -9.67 -23.56
N ASP A 103 -7.47 -8.55 -23.95
CA ASP A 103 -7.28 -8.16 -25.35
C ASP A 103 -5.85 -8.44 -25.83
N LYS A 104 -5.57 -9.72 -26.11
CA LYS A 104 -4.26 -10.13 -26.62
C LYS A 104 -3.94 -9.51 -27.98
N GLY A 105 -4.94 -9.21 -28.80
CA GLY A 105 -4.76 -8.61 -30.12
C GLY A 105 -4.21 -7.20 -30.01
N TYR A 106 -4.81 -6.39 -29.15
CA TYR A 106 -4.30 -5.06 -28.80
C TYR A 106 -2.87 -5.10 -28.26
N LEU A 107 -2.58 -6.00 -27.31
CA LEU A 107 -1.23 -6.14 -26.75
C LEU A 107 -0.17 -6.48 -27.80
N LEU A 108 -0.47 -7.41 -28.72
CA LEU A 108 0.43 -7.77 -29.82
C LEU A 108 0.62 -6.60 -30.79
N ASN A 109 -0.44 -5.85 -31.09
CA ASN A 109 -0.35 -4.68 -31.95
C ASN A 109 0.55 -3.59 -31.33
N VAL A 110 0.38 -3.30 -30.04
CA VAL A 110 1.24 -2.35 -29.30
C VAL A 110 2.71 -2.80 -29.32
N LEU A 111 2.97 -4.10 -29.10
CA LEU A 111 4.33 -4.65 -29.18
C LEU A 111 4.96 -4.58 -30.58
N GLN A 112 4.15 -4.64 -31.64
CA GLN A 112 4.63 -4.53 -33.02
C GLN A 112 4.86 -3.09 -33.48
N SER A 113 4.17 -2.12 -32.86
CA SER A 113 4.16 -0.72 -33.28
C SER A 113 5.11 0.19 -32.47
N GLY A 114 5.58 -0.26 -31.31
CA GLY A 114 6.62 0.41 -30.51
C GLY A 114 8.02 -0.06 -30.85
#